data_AF-A0AA43DC59-F1
#
_entry.id   AF-A0AA43DC59-F1
#
_cell.length_a   1.000
_cell.length_b   1.000
_cell.length_c   1.000
_cell.angle_alpha   90.00
_cell.angle_beta   90.00
_cell.angle_gamma   90.00
#
_symmetry.space_group_name_H-M   'P 1'
#
loop_
_entity.id
_entity.type
_entity.pdbx_description
1 polymer ?
#
loop_
_entity_poly.entity_id
_entity_poly.type
_entity_poly.pdbx_seq_one_letter_code
_entity_poly.pdbx_strand_id
1 'polypeptide(L)'
;MHSVFGIAILYAMVIIELVVLRFRLKEPLPWKEVVLNLNSGHILMWVGRGVEVMGYAYVVYHFSLGWIEALPVSVQWVSAFILWDLCYYWNHRAHHAIPFLWNVHEVHHQGEHFSLSLGIRNSWYSSLTSFPFFLPLCVLGFPVEQFVVVGSVHYFIQFYNHNRLVRNSGVFEYLMVTPAHHIVHHGKNPEYLGKNCAGTFIIWDKLFGTFQEKLIDVPVQLGIREPIRSENPYWINNIPFFRYFNFGSPSFATRRKPAFVLSDPLIGAGGLLLFVWLLYYIYVEMIWDNQRLSFLFLIIFGSTISICGLSEGRYWGIITWLLFFCLGTLVFISFGVPSTALLILFALNCIHVALVLVAFFGQVRARKTSLL
;
A
#
# COMPACT_ATOMS: atom_id res chain seq x y z
N MET A 1 15.21 -8.90 -12.98
CA MET A 1 14.89 -10.18 -12.31
C MET A 1 14.90 -10.10 -10.77
N HIS A 2 15.78 -9.32 -10.13
CA HIS A 2 15.89 -9.27 -8.66
C HIS A 2 14.71 -8.61 -7.92
N SER A 3 14.00 -7.65 -8.53
CA SER A 3 12.87 -6.93 -7.90
C SER A 3 11.63 -7.81 -7.68
N VAL A 4 11.35 -8.75 -8.59
CA VAL A 4 10.22 -9.69 -8.49
C VAL A 4 10.32 -10.54 -7.24
N PHE A 5 11.53 -10.95 -6.86
CA PHE A 5 11.75 -11.83 -5.72
C PHE A 5 11.44 -11.16 -4.38
N GLY A 6 11.89 -9.91 -4.18
CA GLY A 6 11.62 -9.17 -2.94
C GLY A 6 10.12 -8.95 -2.73
N ILE A 7 9.42 -8.56 -3.79
CA ILE A 7 7.97 -8.37 -3.77
C ILE A 7 7.24 -9.71 -3.51
N ALA A 8 7.69 -10.80 -4.14
CA ALA A 8 7.12 -12.14 -3.91
C ALA A 8 7.28 -12.60 -2.45
N ILE A 9 8.41 -12.29 -1.80
CA ILE A 9 8.63 -12.59 -0.38
C ILE A 9 7.64 -11.85 0.51
N LEU A 10 7.44 -10.54 0.31
CA LEU A 10 6.48 -9.76 1.09
C LEU A 10 5.08 -10.38 1.03
N TYR A 11 4.67 -10.82 -0.15
CA TYR A 11 3.37 -11.48 -0.34
C TYR A 11 3.30 -12.85 0.31
N ALA A 12 4.36 -13.65 0.20
CA ALA A 12 4.44 -14.92 0.90
C ALA A 12 4.28 -14.70 2.41
N MET A 13 4.92 -13.67 2.98
CA MET A 13 4.78 -13.31 4.40
C MET A 13 3.35 -12.91 4.77
N VAL A 14 2.68 -12.08 3.94
CA VAL A 14 1.27 -11.73 4.15
C VAL A 14 0.38 -12.98 4.10
N ILE A 15 0.54 -13.85 3.10
CA ILE A 15 -0.24 -15.09 2.98
C ILE A 15 -0.02 -16.00 4.19
N ILE A 16 1.23 -16.17 4.62
CA ILE A 16 1.57 -16.95 5.82
C ILE A 16 0.87 -16.37 7.05
N GLU A 17 0.92 -15.05 7.24
CA GLU A 17 0.23 -14.40 8.36
C GLU A 17 -1.28 -14.64 8.31
N LEU A 18 -1.92 -14.46 7.15
CA LEU A 18 -3.35 -14.70 6.97
C LEU A 18 -3.75 -16.17 7.25
N VAL A 19 -2.92 -17.13 6.81
CA VAL A 19 -3.11 -18.56 7.09
C VAL A 19 -3.02 -18.83 8.59
N VAL A 20 -2.03 -18.26 9.29
CA VAL A 20 -1.89 -18.40 10.74
C VAL A 20 -3.09 -17.77 11.46
N LEU A 21 -3.49 -16.56 11.08
CA LEU A 21 -4.65 -15.87 11.65
C LEU A 21 -5.92 -16.72 11.52
N ARG A 22 -6.17 -17.27 10.33
CA ARG A 22 -7.37 -18.05 10.05
C ARG A 22 -7.39 -19.41 10.73
N PHE A 23 -6.30 -20.18 10.60
CA PHE A 23 -6.30 -21.60 10.97
C PHE A 23 -5.74 -21.87 12.37
N ARG A 24 -4.81 -21.02 12.87
CA ARG A 24 -4.25 -21.16 14.22
C ARG A 24 -4.98 -20.27 15.22
N LEU A 25 -5.13 -18.98 14.91
CA LEU A 25 -5.73 -18.01 15.83
C LEU A 25 -7.26 -17.93 15.70
N LYS A 26 -7.84 -18.55 14.66
CA LYS A 26 -9.29 -18.58 14.38
C LYS A 26 -9.92 -17.18 14.27
N GLU A 27 -9.13 -16.19 13.87
CA GLU A 27 -9.60 -14.83 13.62
C GLU A 27 -10.29 -14.75 12.24
N PRO A 28 -11.39 -13.97 12.10
CA PRO A 28 -11.95 -13.66 10.80
C PRO A 28 -10.97 -12.80 10.00
N LEU A 29 -10.86 -13.04 8.69
CA LEU A 29 -9.97 -12.28 7.83
C LEU A 29 -10.74 -11.13 7.17
N PRO A 30 -10.27 -9.88 7.28
CA PRO A 30 -10.89 -8.72 6.67
C PRO A 30 -10.49 -8.64 5.19
N TRP A 31 -10.92 -9.59 4.35
CA TRP A 31 -10.44 -9.72 2.97
C TRP A 31 -10.58 -8.45 2.13
N LYS A 32 -11.63 -7.66 2.34
CA LYS A 32 -11.80 -6.38 1.66
C LYS A 32 -10.70 -5.38 2.02
N GLU A 33 -10.34 -5.29 3.31
CA GLU A 33 -9.25 -4.44 3.78
C GLU A 33 -7.90 -4.99 3.30
N VAL A 34 -7.67 -6.31 3.35
CA VAL A 34 -6.47 -6.94 2.80
C VAL A 34 -6.32 -6.61 1.31
N VAL A 35 -7.38 -6.77 0.52
CA VAL A 35 -7.37 -6.44 -0.91
C VAL A 35 -7.10 -4.96 -1.11
N LEU A 36 -7.75 -4.09 -0.35
CA LEU A 36 -7.51 -2.65 -0.40
C LEU A 36 -6.06 -2.31 -0.06
N ASN A 37 -5.48 -2.94 0.96
CA ASN A 37 -4.11 -2.71 1.38
C ASN A 37 -3.11 -3.15 0.31
N LEU A 38 -3.30 -4.34 -0.26
CA LEU A 38 -2.48 -4.91 -1.33
C LEU A 38 -2.71 -4.21 -2.68
N ASN A 39 -3.80 -3.47 -2.84
CA ASN A 39 -4.18 -2.79 -4.07
C ASN A 39 -4.44 -1.31 -3.82
N SER A 40 -3.81 -0.67 -2.81
CA SER A 40 -4.10 0.72 -2.39
C SER A 40 -3.66 1.76 -3.43
N GLY A 41 -3.49 1.33 -4.68
CA GLY A 41 -3.00 2.06 -5.83
C GLY A 41 -1.49 2.03 -5.92
N HIS A 42 -0.90 0.83 -5.78
CA HIS A 42 0.51 0.58 -6.06
C HIS A 42 0.98 1.36 -7.29
N ILE A 43 0.23 1.29 -8.39
CA ILE A 43 0.55 2.00 -9.64
C ILE A 43 0.79 3.50 -9.45
N LEU A 44 -0.10 4.23 -8.78
CA LEU A 44 0.06 5.69 -8.58
C LEU A 44 1.19 5.99 -7.59
N MET A 45 1.37 5.14 -6.59
CA MET A 45 2.52 5.21 -5.68
C MET A 45 3.85 5.01 -6.45
N TRP A 46 3.92 4.09 -7.42
CA TRP A 46 5.11 3.89 -8.26
C TRP A 46 5.41 5.11 -9.13
N VAL A 47 4.39 5.74 -9.70
CA VAL A 47 4.57 7.01 -10.45
C VAL A 47 5.15 8.08 -9.52
N GLY A 48 4.55 8.28 -8.34
CA GLY A 48 5.06 9.24 -7.36
C GLY A 48 6.49 8.93 -6.91
N ARG A 49 6.81 7.65 -6.69
CA ARG A 49 8.16 7.19 -6.36
C ARG A 49 9.17 7.44 -7.48
N GLY A 50 8.77 7.23 -8.73
CA GLY A 50 9.59 7.55 -9.89
C GLY A 50 9.92 9.04 -9.95
N VAL A 51 8.92 9.91 -9.75
CA VAL A 51 9.11 11.36 -9.68
C VAL A 51 10.04 11.75 -8.53
N GLU A 52 9.87 11.16 -7.35
CA GLU A 52 10.75 11.40 -6.19
C GLU A 52 12.20 11.00 -6.49
N VAL A 53 12.44 9.81 -7.04
CA VAL A 53 13.80 9.34 -7.37
C VAL A 53 14.43 10.19 -8.46
N MET A 54 13.67 10.59 -9.49
CA MET A 54 14.15 11.51 -10.52
C MET A 54 14.48 12.89 -9.94
N GLY A 55 13.62 13.42 -9.06
CA GLY A 55 13.88 14.68 -8.36
C GLY A 55 15.12 14.59 -7.48
N TYR A 56 15.29 13.49 -6.76
CA TYR A 56 16.48 13.21 -5.95
C TYR A 56 17.74 13.19 -6.83
N ALA A 57 17.72 12.44 -7.92
CA ALA A 57 18.82 12.37 -8.87
C ALA A 57 19.17 13.73 -9.50
N TYR A 58 18.16 14.52 -9.86
CA TYR A 58 18.34 15.87 -10.39
C TYR A 58 19.03 16.77 -9.37
N VAL A 59 18.61 16.75 -8.11
CA VAL A 59 19.21 17.58 -7.07
C VAL A 59 20.65 17.16 -6.79
N VAL A 60 20.93 15.86 -6.69
CA VAL A 60 22.30 15.35 -6.51
C VAL A 60 23.19 15.78 -7.68
N TYR A 61 22.73 15.64 -8.91
CA TYR A 61 23.54 15.96 -10.09
C TYR A 61 23.87 17.45 -10.23
N HIS A 62 22.94 18.34 -9.85
CA HIS A 62 23.10 19.78 -10.07
C HIS A 62 23.48 20.59 -8.83
N PHE A 63 23.18 20.10 -7.62
CA PHE A 63 23.27 20.87 -6.37
C PHE A 63 23.97 20.13 -5.22
N SER A 64 24.50 18.93 -5.44
CA SER A 64 25.30 18.21 -4.44
C SER A 64 26.57 18.98 -4.09
N LEU A 65 26.93 18.97 -2.80
CA LEU A 65 28.21 19.47 -2.29
C LEU A 65 29.34 18.42 -2.42
N GLY A 66 29.01 17.17 -2.75
CA GLY A 66 29.97 16.08 -2.94
C GLY A 66 30.66 15.59 -1.66
N TRP A 67 30.18 15.98 -0.48
CA TRP A 67 30.86 15.69 0.79
C TRP A 67 30.96 14.20 1.11
N ILE A 68 29.95 13.43 0.70
CA ILE A 68 29.90 11.99 0.94
C ILE A 68 30.93 11.23 0.09
N GLU A 69 31.27 11.72 -1.10
CA GLU A 69 32.17 11.03 -2.05
C GLU A 69 33.59 10.84 -1.50
N ALA A 70 34.04 11.77 -0.66
CA ALA A 70 35.38 11.73 -0.04
C ALA A 70 35.48 10.73 1.14
N LEU A 71 34.35 10.23 1.65
CA LEU A 71 34.33 9.32 2.80
C LEU A 71 34.59 7.86 2.37
N PRO A 72 35.14 7.02 3.27
CA PRO A 72 35.23 5.58 3.01
C PRO A 72 33.85 4.99 2.71
N VAL A 73 33.77 4.06 1.75
CA VAL A 73 32.51 3.46 1.29
C VAL A 73 31.66 2.93 2.44
N SER A 74 32.26 2.26 3.42
CA SER A 74 31.54 1.77 4.61
C SER A 74 30.88 2.88 5.42
N VAL A 75 31.55 4.02 5.58
CA VAL A 75 31.02 5.21 6.27
C VAL A 75 29.89 5.82 5.48
N GLN A 76 29.98 5.86 4.15
CA GLN A 76 28.88 6.33 3.29
C GLN A 76 27.61 5.49 3.53
N TRP A 77 27.70 4.17 3.45
CA TRP A 77 26.55 3.29 3.64
C TRP A 77 25.96 3.34 5.06
N VAL A 78 26.81 3.36 6.09
CA VAL A 78 26.34 3.44 7.49
C VAL A 78 25.69 4.79 7.76
N SER A 79 26.31 5.89 7.33
CA SER A 79 25.74 7.23 7.50
C SER A 79 24.47 7.42 6.68
N ALA A 80 24.40 6.88 5.45
CA ALA A 80 23.18 6.86 4.65
C ALA A 80 22.05 6.16 5.42
N PHE A 81 22.30 4.98 5.99
CA PHE A 81 21.30 4.24 6.75
C PHE A 81 20.74 5.03 7.94
N ILE A 82 21.62 5.65 8.73
CA ILE A 82 21.26 6.41 9.93
C ILE A 82 20.56 7.73 9.57
N LEU A 83 21.11 8.50 8.63
CA LEU A 83 20.55 9.80 8.25
C LEU A 83 19.24 9.66 7.48
N TRP A 84 19.08 8.59 6.68
CA TRP A 84 17.80 8.28 6.05
C TRP A 84 16.72 7.99 7.09
N ASP A 85 17.02 7.23 8.15
CA ASP A 85 16.07 6.99 9.24
C ASP A 85 15.69 8.28 9.97
N LEU A 86 16.65 9.19 10.17
CA LEU A 86 16.41 10.50 10.77
C LEU A 86 15.53 11.38 9.87
N CYS A 87 15.80 11.43 8.56
CA CYS A 87 14.95 12.11 7.58
C CYS A 87 13.53 11.53 7.59
N TYR A 88 13.41 10.21 7.64
CA TYR A 88 12.11 9.53 7.75
C TYR A 88 11.39 9.91 9.04
N TYR A 89 12.08 9.94 10.20
CA TYR A 89 11.48 10.35 11.47
C TYR A 89 10.81 11.73 11.36
N TRP A 90 11.51 12.72 10.81
CA TRP A 90 10.98 14.06 10.64
C TRP A 90 9.85 14.13 9.62
N ASN A 91 9.99 13.41 8.50
CA ASN A 91 8.93 13.24 7.53
C ASN A 91 7.66 12.70 8.20
N HIS A 92 7.79 11.59 8.92
CA HIS A 92 6.66 10.90 9.53
C HIS A 92 6.02 11.72 10.65
N ARG A 93 6.82 12.33 11.53
CA ARG A 93 6.33 13.24 12.56
C ARG A 93 5.58 14.43 11.96
N ALA A 94 6.10 15.02 10.89
CA ALA A 94 5.42 16.13 10.20
C ALA A 94 4.08 15.69 9.60
N HIS A 95 3.99 14.46 9.09
CA HIS A 95 2.74 13.87 8.60
C HIS A 95 1.71 13.64 9.71
N HIS A 96 2.12 13.50 10.97
CA HIS A 96 1.22 13.46 12.13
C HIS A 96 0.89 14.84 12.72
N ALA A 97 1.73 15.85 12.50
CA ALA A 97 1.61 17.16 13.12
C ALA A 97 0.97 18.22 12.21
N ILE A 98 1.16 18.14 10.89
CA ILE A 98 0.71 19.15 9.94
C ILE A 98 -0.59 18.67 9.26
N PRO A 99 -1.73 19.38 9.39
CA PRO A 99 -3.02 18.93 8.87
C PRO A 99 -3.01 18.55 7.39
N PHE A 100 -2.32 19.31 6.54
CA PHE A 100 -2.20 18.98 5.12
C PHE A 100 -1.50 17.63 4.89
N LEU A 101 -0.37 17.38 5.58
CA LEU A 101 0.38 16.14 5.47
C LEU A 101 -0.35 14.97 6.13
N TRP A 102 -1.13 15.22 7.18
CA TRP A 102 -2.02 14.22 7.77
C TRP A 102 -3.03 13.70 6.75
N ASN A 103 -3.57 14.54 5.86
CA ASN A 103 -4.49 14.07 4.81
C ASN A 103 -3.83 13.11 3.80
N VAL A 104 -2.49 13.13 3.66
CA VAL A 104 -1.74 12.10 2.93
C VAL A 104 -1.62 10.84 3.77
N HIS A 105 -1.19 10.99 5.01
CA HIS A 105 -0.80 9.85 5.85
C HIS A 105 -1.96 9.12 6.52
N GLU A 106 -3.11 9.78 6.71
CA GLU A 106 -4.29 9.16 7.30
C GLU A 106 -4.79 7.98 6.48
N VAL A 107 -4.50 7.94 5.18
CA VAL A 107 -4.78 6.78 4.32
C VAL A 107 -4.16 5.51 4.89
N HIS A 108 -2.96 5.59 5.46
CA HIS A 108 -2.30 4.49 6.14
C HIS A 108 -3.01 4.12 7.45
N HIS A 109 -3.35 5.11 8.28
CA HIS A 109 -4.03 4.94 9.57
C HIS A 109 -5.52 4.58 9.49
N GLN A 110 -6.13 4.60 8.30
CA GLN A 110 -7.52 4.21 8.11
C GLN A 110 -7.77 2.71 8.36
N GLY A 111 -6.74 1.87 8.34
CA GLY A 111 -6.88 0.45 8.61
C GLY A 111 -7.39 0.18 10.02
N GLU A 112 -8.42 -0.64 10.14
CA GLU A 112 -8.97 -1.07 11.43
C GLU A 112 -8.37 -2.41 11.88
N HIS A 113 -7.63 -3.09 10.99
CA HIS A 113 -7.06 -4.41 11.22
C HIS A 113 -5.54 -4.40 11.04
N PHE A 114 -4.82 -4.38 12.17
CA PHE A 114 -3.36 -4.40 12.18
C PHE A 114 -2.82 -5.74 11.69
N SER A 115 -2.06 -5.72 10.59
CA SER A 115 -1.48 -6.89 9.92
C SER A 115 -0.35 -6.46 8.98
N LEU A 116 0.49 -7.38 8.54
CA LEU A 116 1.51 -7.13 7.51
C LEU A 116 0.93 -6.48 6.25
N SER A 117 -0.32 -6.83 5.89
CA SER A 117 -0.99 -6.20 4.74
C SER A 117 -1.14 -4.69 4.95
N LEU A 118 -1.45 -4.23 6.16
CA LEU A 118 -1.59 -2.81 6.48
C LEU A 118 -0.28 -2.03 6.25
N GLY A 119 0.88 -2.68 6.45
CA GLY A 119 2.18 -2.09 6.15
C GLY A 119 2.41 -1.78 4.67
N ILE A 120 1.62 -2.36 3.77
CA ILE A 120 1.65 -2.10 2.32
C ILE A 120 0.71 -0.93 1.95
N ARG A 121 -0.32 -0.66 2.77
CA ARG A 121 -1.29 0.39 2.51
C ARG A 121 -0.61 1.75 2.63
N ASN A 122 -0.53 2.47 1.51
CA ASN A 122 0.03 3.81 1.48
C ASN A 122 -0.76 4.74 0.55
N SER A 123 -0.65 6.05 0.77
CA SER A 123 -1.26 7.05 -0.10
C SER A 123 -0.51 7.19 -1.42
N TRP A 124 -1.24 7.58 -2.46
CA TRP A 124 -0.69 7.92 -3.78
C TRP A 124 0.26 9.12 -3.72
N TYR A 125 0.06 10.01 -2.74
CA TYR A 125 0.79 11.26 -2.63
C TYR A 125 2.02 11.16 -1.72
N SER A 126 2.22 10.04 -1.02
CA SER A 126 3.26 9.90 0.02
C SER A 126 4.67 10.20 -0.49
N SER A 127 5.06 9.70 -1.67
CA SER A 127 6.40 9.97 -2.22
C SER A 127 6.59 11.44 -2.59
N LEU A 128 5.53 12.13 -3.02
CA LEU A 128 5.60 13.54 -3.42
C LEU A 128 5.79 14.46 -2.21
N THR A 129 5.15 14.12 -1.07
CA THR A 129 5.29 14.90 0.16
C THR A 129 6.48 14.50 1.02
N SER A 130 7.11 13.36 0.74
CA SER A 130 8.34 12.91 1.41
C SER A 130 9.60 13.59 0.89
N PHE A 131 9.65 13.92 -0.40
CA PHE A 131 10.83 14.47 -1.07
C PHE A 131 11.53 15.63 -0.32
N PRO A 132 10.82 16.67 0.19
CA PRO A 132 11.46 17.79 0.88
C PRO A 132 12.29 17.37 2.11
N PHE A 133 11.89 16.30 2.80
CA PHE A 133 12.59 15.81 3.99
C PHE A 133 13.88 15.05 3.68
N PHE A 134 14.04 14.59 2.44
CA PHE A 134 15.22 13.89 1.96
C PHE A 134 16.20 14.79 1.19
N LEU A 135 15.84 16.06 0.94
CA LEU A 135 16.75 17.06 0.35
C LEU A 135 18.11 17.18 1.07
N PRO A 136 18.21 17.08 2.41
CA PRO A 136 19.52 17.09 3.07
C PRO A 136 20.45 15.99 2.56
N LEU A 137 19.93 14.79 2.28
CA LEU A 137 20.75 13.70 1.73
C LEU A 137 21.21 14.02 0.31
N CYS A 138 20.35 14.63 -0.51
CA CYS A 138 20.72 15.07 -1.86
C CYS A 138 21.88 16.08 -1.82
N VAL A 139 21.76 17.10 -0.98
CA VAL A 139 22.73 18.21 -0.87
C VAL A 139 24.06 17.71 -0.32
N LEU A 140 24.05 16.77 0.63
CA LEU A 140 25.27 16.13 1.13
C LEU A 140 25.97 15.29 0.03
N GLY A 141 25.23 14.86 -0.99
CA GLY A 141 25.75 14.11 -2.12
C GLY A 141 25.66 12.59 -1.96
N PHE A 142 24.69 12.09 -1.19
CA PHE A 142 24.45 10.64 -1.13
C PHE A 142 24.00 10.13 -2.50
N PRO A 143 24.69 9.12 -3.09
CA PRO A 143 24.31 8.54 -4.37
C PRO A 143 22.87 8.04 -4.41
N VAL A 144 22.23 8.17 -5.57
CA VAL A 144 20.84 7.72 -5.80
C VAL A 144 20.66 6.24 -5.44
N GLU A 145 21.66 5.41 -5.74
CA GLU A 145 21.67 3.99 -5.39
C GLU A 145 21.54 3.79 -3.87
N GLN A 146 22.32 4.51 -3.07
CA GLN A 146 22.26 4.42 -1.61
C GLN A 146 20.89 4.84 -1.09
N PHE A 147 20.32 5.94 -1.61
CA PHE A 147 18.97 6.39 -1.25
C PHE A 147 17.90 5.34 -1.56
N VAL A 148 17.96 4.70 -2.73
CA VAL A 148 16.99 3.68 -3.14
C VAL A 148 17.14 2.39 -2.34
N VAL A 149 18.37 1.90 -2.17
CA VAL A 149 18.66 0.65 -1.45
C VAL A 149 18.34 0.79 0.04
N VAL A 150 18.85 1.85 0.69
CA VAL A 150 18.58 2.12 2.11
C VAL A 150 17.09 2.31 2.34
N GLY A 151 16.41 3.10 1.50
CA GLY A 151 14.96 3.28 1.62
C GLY A 151 14.20 1.96 1.48
N SER A 152 14.61 1.08 0.57
CA SER A 152 13.99 -0.25 0.42
C SER A 152 14.14 -1.12 1.67
N VAL A 153 15.32 -1.09 2.31
CA VAL A 153 15.55 -1.78 3.59
C VAL A 153 14.68 -1.21 4.70
N HIS A 154 14.59 0.12 4.81
CA HIS A 154 13.73 0.79 5.79
C HIS A 154 12.26 0.44 5.62
N TYR A 155 11.74 0.48 4.39
CA TYR A 155 10.35 0.08 4.12
C TYR A 155 10.10 -1.41 4.43
N PHE A 156 11.09 -2.28 4.23
CA PHE A 156 10.98 -3.69 4.64
C PHE A 156 10.91 -3.85 6.17
N ILE A 157 11.72 -3.10 6.92
CA ILE A 157 11.67 -3.08 8.40
C ILE A 157 10.29 -2.56 8.87
N GLN A 158 9.80 -1.47 8.28
CA GLN A 158 8.47 -0.93 8.61
C GLN A 158 7.33 -1.90 8.24
N PHE A 159 7.44 -2.60 7.12
CA PHE A 159 6.51 -3.68 6.78
C PHE A 159 6.47 -4.74 7.89
N TYR A 160 7.64 -5.20 8.36
CA TYR A 160 7.72 -6.13 9.49
C TYR A 160 7.10 -5.54 10.77
N ASN A 161 7.24 -4.24 11.02
CA ASN A 161 6.65 -3.57 12.19
C ASN A 161 5.12 -3.60 12.19
N HIS A 162 4.46 -3.95 11.08
CA HIS A 162 3.00 -4.13 11.03
C HIS A 162 2.53 -5.54 11.40
N ASN A 163 3.43 -6.42 11.81
CA ASN A 163 3.13 -7.81 12.09
C ASN A 163 2.15 -7.98 13.27
N ARG A 164 1.11 -8.79 13.07
CA ARG A 164 0.07 -9.09 14.07
C ARG A 164 0.45 -10.21 15.05
N LEU A 165 1.36 -11.09 14.64
CA LEU A 165 1.77 -12.31 15.35
C LEU A 165 2.82 -12.04 16.42
N VAL A 166 3.76 -11.12 16.16
CA VAL A 166 4.85 -10.78 17.08
C VAL A 166 4.34 -9.74 18.09
N ARG A 167 4.26 -10.13 19.36
CA ARG A 167 3.71 -9.27 20.43
C ARG A 167 4.75 -8.60 21.32
N ASN A 168 5.96 -9.15 21.37
CA ASN A 168 7.08 -8.66 22.17
C ASN A 168 8.37 -9.08 21.46
N SER A 169 9.29 -8.13 21.27
CA SER A 169 10.58 -8.34 20.62
C SER A 169 11.78 -8.27 21.59
N GLY A 170 11.50 -8.21 22.90
CA GLY A 170 12.48 -8.28 23.98
C GLY A 170 13.50 -7.16 23.92
N VAL A 171 14.78 -7.52 23.97
CA VAL A 171 15.89 -6.55 23.98
C VAL A 171 15.90 -5.65 22.73
N PHE A 172 15.34 -6.12 21.61
CA PHE A 172 15.26 -5.31 20.40
C PHE A 172 14.38 -4.07 20.56
N GLU A 173 13.41 -4.07 21.48
CA GLU A 173 12.54 -2.91 21.73
C GLU A 173 13.31 -1.70 22.29
N TYR A 174 14.49 -1.90 22.87
CA TYR A 174 15.29 -0.79 23.36
C TYR A 174 16.04 -0.04 22.25
N LEU A 175 16.29 -0.70 21.13
CA LEU A 175 17.13 -0.21 20.02
C LEU A 175 16.35 0.05 18.74
N MET A 176 15.36 -0.80 18.43
CA MET A 176 14.60 -0.76 17.18
C MET A 176 13.12 -0.53 17.46
N VAL A 177 12.45 0.07 16.47
CA VAL A 177 11.00 0.06 16.38
C VAL A 177 10.56 -1.39 16.14
N THR A 178 9.47 -1.78 16.79
CA THR A 178 8.96 -3.15 16.77
C THR A 178 7.44 -3.12 16.58
N PRO A 179 6.79 -4.26 16.33
CA PRO A 179 5.33 -4.29 16.24
C PRO A 179 4.60 -3.76 17.47
N ALA A 180 5.17 -3.90 18.67
CA ALA A 180 4.61 -3.35 19.89
C ALA A 180 4.63 -1.80 19.91
N HIS A 181 5.70 -1.18 19.40
CA HIS A 181 5.78 0.27 19.25
C HIS A 181 4.87 0.78 18.14
N HIS A 182 4.85 0.07 17.01
CA HIS A 182 4.17 0.54 15.81
C HIS A 182 2.64 0.36 15.90
N ILE A 183 2.13 -0.65 16.61
CA ILE A 183 0.69 -0.71 16.88
C ILE A 183 0.24 0.48 17.73
N VAL A 184 1.04 0.93 18.70
CA VAL A 184 0.77 2.14 19.49
C VAL A 184 0.70 3.36 18.57
N HIS A 185 1.64 3.49 17.64
CA HIS A 185 1.62 4.56 16.65
C HIS A 185 0.31 4.64 15.86
N HIS A 186 -0.27 3.48 15.53
CA HIS A 186 -1.58 3.37 14.85
C HIS A 186 -2.79 3.67 15.75
N GLY A 187 -2.59 3.91 17.04
CA GLY A 187 -3.67 4.19 18.00
C GLY A 187 -4.30 5.58 17.82
N LYS A 188 -5.63 5.62 17.71
CA LYS A 188 -6.41 6.86 17.61
C LYS A 188 -6.86 7.44 18.96
N ASN A 189 -6.72 6.67 20.03
CA ASN A 189 -7.06 7.10 21.39
C ASN A 189 -6.03 8.12 21.93
N PRO A 190 -6.44 9.04 22.81
CA PRO A 190 -5.62 10.21 23.20
C PRO A 190 -4.20 9.90 23.68
N GLU A 191 -4.01 8.77 24.35
CA GLU A 191 -2.74 8.32 24.91
C GLU A 191 -1.68 8.04 23.82
N TYR A 192 -2.14 7.70 22.61
CA TYR A 192 -1.30 7.18 21.53
C TYR A 192 -1.20 8.11 20.32
N LEU A 193 -1.96 9.22 20.30
CA LEU A 193 -1.96 10.17 19.17
C LEU A 193 -0.59 10.80 18.96
N GLY A 194 -0.09 10.68 17.72
CA GLY A 194 1.18 11.29 17.30
C GLY A 194 2.41 10.73 18.04
N LYS A 195 2.34 9.48 18.50
CA LYS A 195 3.43 8.79 19.20
C LYS A 195 4.17 7.82 18.29
N ASN A 196 5.40 7.48 18.65
CA ASN A 196 6.24 6.47 17.99
C ASN A 196 6.39 6.67 16.47
N CYS A 197 6.91 7.82 16.05
CA CYS A 197 7.07 8.19 14.64
C CYS A 197 8.36 7.64 14.00
N ALA A 198 9.27 6.99 14.74
CA ALA A 198 10.47 6.42 14.14
C ALA A 198 10.15 5.25 13.19
N GLY A 199 11.02 5.06 12.19
CA GLY A 199 10.92 3.98 11.21
C GLY A 199 11.65 2.72 11.67
N THR A 200 12.96 2.85 11.88
CA THR A 200 13.84 1.74 12.28
C THR A 200 14.38 1.89 13.69
N PHE A 201 15.02 3.02 14.05
CA PHE A 201 15.63 3.17 15.37
C PHE A 201 14.70 3.92 16.33
N ILE A 202 14.36 3.29 17.45
CA ILE A 202 13.47 3.89 18.46
C ILE A 202 14.11 5.10 19.17
N ILE A 203 15.42 5.29 19.00
CA ILE A 203 16.17 6.39 19.62
C ILE A 203 15.61 7.75 19.23
N TRP A 204 15.10 7.94 18.01
CA TRP A 204 14.55 9.23 17.59
C TRP A 204 13.31 9.60 18.39
N ASP A 205 12.43 8.64 18.65
CA ASP A 205 11.25 8.86 19.49
C ASP A 205 11.62 9.24 20.92
N LYS A 206 12.67 8.60 21.47
CA LYS A 206 13.17 8.89 22.82
C LYS A 206 13.85 10.26 22.90
N LEU A 207 14.69 10.60 21.91
CA LEU A 207 15.41 11.86 21.85
C LEU A 207 14.48 13.06 21.64
N PHE A 208 13.46 12.91 20.80
CA PHE A 208 12.58 14.00 20.39
C PHE A 208 11.20 13.98 21.05
N GLY A 209 11.01 13.11 22.06
CA GLY A 209 9.86 13.14 22.98
C GLY A 209 8.55 12.60 22.40
N THR A 210 8.60 11.74 21.39
CA THR A 210 7.41 11.08 20.80
C THR A 210 7.25 9.63 21.24
N PHE A 211 8.19 9.08 22.03
CA PHE A 211 8.10 7.72 22.54
C PHE A 211 6.89 7.51 23.45
N GLN A 212 6.19 6.40 23.24
CA GLN A 212 5.10 5.93 24.09
C GLN A 212 5.10 4.39 24.10
N GLU A 213 5.15 3.82 25.29
CA GLU A 213 4.99 2.38 25.44
C GLU A 213 3.52 1.96 25.28
N LYS A 214 3.31 0.69 24.96
CA LYS A 214 1.98 0.10 24.94
C LYS A 214 1.51 -0.14 26.36
N LEU A 215 0.50 0.61 26.80
CA LEU A 215 -0.05 0.48 28.15
C LEU A 215 -0.86 -0.81 28.27
N ILE A 216 -0.72 -1.50 29.41
CA ILE A 216 -1.39 -2.78 29.68
C ILE A 216 -2.91 -2.58 29.80
N ASP A 217 -3.33 -1.50 30.47
CA ASP A 217 -4.73 -1.25 30.80
C ASP A 217 -5.48 -0.40 29.77
N VAL A 218 -4.78 0.12 28.75
CA VAL A 218 -5.38 0.97 27.70
C VAL A 218 -5.25 0.27 26.34
N PRO A 219 -6.32 -0.39 25.85
CA PRO A 219 -6.30 -1.05 24.57
C PRO A 219 -6.12 -0.04 23.44
N VAL A 220 -5.24 -0.37 22.48
CA VAL A 220 -5.03 0.44 21.27
C VAL A 220 -6.29 0.39 20.40
N GLN A 221 -6.84 1.56 20.08
CA GLN A 221 -7.98 1.69 19.17
C GLN A 221 -7.50 2.07 17.78
N LEU A 222 -7.72 1.22 16.78
CA LEU A 222 -7.26 1.42 15.40
C LEU A 222 -8.26 2.22 14.54
N GLY A 223 -7.82 2.60 13.34
CA GLY A 223 -8.56 3.43 12.39
C GLY A 223 -8.40 4.93 12.66
N ILE A 224 -9.22 5.73 11.98
CA ILE A 224 -9.24 7.20 12.16
C ILE A 224 -10.52 7.66 12.87
N ARG A 225 -10.52 8.91 13.37
CA ARG A 225 -11.67 9.49 14.08
C ARG A 225 -12.92 9.59 13.21
N GLU A 226 -12.74 9.89 11.92
CA GLU A 226 -13.81 9.98 10.93
C GLU A 226 -13.59 8.95 9.81
N PRO A 227 -14.08 7.71 9.98
CA PRO A 227 -13.83 6.64 9.03
C PRO A 227 -14.40 6.92 7.64
N ILE A 228 -13.59 6.64 6.62
CA ILE A 228 -14.01 6.65 5.23
C ILE A 228 -14.53 5.24 4.90
N ARG A 229 -15.84 5.12 4.66
CA ARG A 229 -16.51 3.84 4.37
C ARG A 229 -16.45 3.52 2.87
N SER A 230 -15.26 3.30 2.36
CA SER A 230 -15.01 3.03 0.94
C SER A 230 -13.80 2.14 0.76
N GLU A 231 -13.98 1.13 -0.09
CA GLU A 231 -12.93 0.15 -0.41
C GLU A 231 -12.27 0.49 -1.75
N ASN A 232 -12.57 1.68 -2.26
CA ASN A 232 -11.97 2.24 -3.46
C ASN A 232 -10.74 3.12 -3.14
N PRO A 233 -9.55 2.77 -3.66
CA PRO A 233 -8.30 3.50 -3.44
C PRO A 233 -8.43 4.96 -3.90
N TYR A 234 -9.23 5.24 -4.93
CA TYR A 234 -9.51 6.61 -5.35
C TYR A 234 -10.15 7.42 -4.22
N TRP A 235 -11.23 6.92 -3.63
CA TRP A 235 -11.96 7.67 -2.61
C TRP A 235 -11.16 7.80 -1.31
N ILE A 236 -10.51 6.73 -0.84
CA ILE A 236 -9.72 6.80 0.40
C ILE A 236 -8.55 7.79 0.29
N ASN A 237 -8.00 8.00 -0.91
CA ASN A 237 -6.93 8.96 -1.16
C ASN A 237 -7.43 10.39 -1.38
N ASN A 238 -8.60 10.58 -1.98
CA ASN A 238 -9.07 11.93 -2.40
C ASN A 238 -10.04 12.58 -1.41
N ILE A 239 -10.85 11.79 -0.67
CA ILE A 239 -11.76 12.33 0.36
C ILE A 239 -11.04 13.13 1.45
N PRO A 240 -9.85 12.73 1.96
CA PRO A 240 -9.08 13.56 2.90
C PRO A 240 -8.91 14.99 2.37
N PHE A 241 -8.43 15.14 1.12
CA PHE A 241 -8.26 16.44 0.50
C PHE A 241 -9.57 17.17 0.20
N PHE A 242 -10.62 16.46 -0.19
CA PHE A 242 -11.93 17.11 -0.36
C PHE A 242 -12.44 17.71 0.94
N ARG A 243 -12.26 17.02 2.07
CA ARG A 243 -12.55 17.57 3.40
C ARG A 243 -11.66 18.76 3.72
N TYR A 244 -10.35 18.63 3.50
CA TYR A 244 -9.37 19.68 3.79
C TYR A 244 -9.62 20.99 3.03
N PHE A 245 -9.92 20.90 1.73
CA PHE A 245 -10.21 22.05 0.87
C PHE A 245 -11.69 22.48 0.88
N ASN A 246 -12.51 21.87 1.75
CA ASN A 246 -13.94 22.11 1.83
C ASN A 246 -14.67 21.95 0.47
N PHE A 247 -14.19 21.02 -0.36
CA PHE A 247 -14.92 20.60 -1.53
C PHE A 247 -16.08 19.71 -1.09
N GLY A 248 -17.25 19.88 -1.70
CA GLY A 248 -18.39 19.01 -1.43
C GLY A 248 -18.00 17.55 -1.65
N SER A 249 -17.86 16.77 -0.58
CA SER A 249 -17.57 15.35 -0.73
C SER A 249 -18.77 14.70 -1.44
N PRO A 250 -18.58 13.96 -2.53
CA PRO A 250 -19.71 13.34 -3.21
C PRO A 250 -20.46 12.46 -2.20
N SER A 251 -21.75 12.72 -2.00
CA SER A 251 -22.65 11.93 -1.15
C SER A 251 -22.67 10.42 -1.48
N PHE A 252 -22.13 10.06 -2.64
CA PHE A 252 -21.88 8.69 -3.09
C PHE A 252 -20.89 7.90 -2.23
N ALA A 253 -19.87 8.55 -1.67
CA ALA A 253 -18.75 7.84 -1.05
C ALA A 253 -18.97 7.44 0.42
N THR A 254 -20.04 7.94 1.06
CA THR A 254 -20.23 7.76 2.51
C THR A 254 -21.52 7.03 2.89
N ARG A 255 -22.50 6.84 1.98
CA ARG A 255 -23.85 6.35 2.38
C ARG A 255 -24.62 5.45 1.39
N ARG A 256 -24.13 5.14 0.19
CA ARG A 256 -24.94 4.32 -0.74
C ARG A 256 -24.93 2.84 -0.38
N LYS A 257 -26.11 2.28 -0.05
CA LYS A 257 -26.33 0.83 0.07
C LYS A 257 -25.77 0.11 -1.17
N PRO A 258 -25.06 -1.02 -0.98
CA PRO A 258 -24.52 -1.79 -2.09
C PRO A 258 -25.66 -2.34 -2.95
N ALA A 259 -25.51 -2.31 -4.28
CA ALA A 259 -26.53 -2.85 -5.17
C ALA A 259 -26.57 -4.38 -5.12
N PHE A 260 -25.41 -5.01 -4.89
CA PHE A 260 -25.19 -6.45 -4.69
C PHE A 260 -24.05 -6.65 -3.69
N VAL A 261 -23.90 -7.86 -3.15
CA VAL A 261 -22.82 -8.16 -2.19
C VAL A 261 -22.07 -9.41 -2.65
N LEU A 262 -20.83 -9.28 -3.09
CA LEU A 262 -19.99 -10.44 -3.38
C LEU A 262 -19.35 -10.97 -2.10
N SER A 263 -19.04 -12.27 -2.08
CA SER A 263 -18.38 -12.87 -0.93
C SER A 263 -16.94 -12.36 -0.81
N ASP A 264 -16.50 -12.21 0.43
CA ASP A 264 -15.14 -11.75 0.76
C ASP A 264 -14.03 -12.59 0.10
N PRO A 265 -14.10 -13.94 0.06
CA PRO A 265 -13.11 -14.74 -0.67
C PRO A 265 -13.09 -14.47 -2.17
N LEU A 266 -14.24 -14.16 -2.78
CA LEU A 266 -14.30 -13.86 -4.22
C LEU A 266 -13.62 -12.53 -4.53
N ILE A 267 -13.87 -11.49 -3.72
CA ILE A 267 -13.13 -10.22 -3.83
C ILE A 267 -11.63 -10.44 -3.57
N GLY A 268 -11.29 -11.24 -2.55
CA GLY A 268 -9.93 -11.66 -2.22
C GLY A 268 -9.20 -12.27 -3.41
N ALA A 269 -9.81 -13.25 -4.07
CA ALA A 269 -9.24 -13.94 -5.23
C ALA A 269 -8.95 -12.98 -6.38
N GLY A 270 -9.87 -12.07 -6.71
CA GLY A 270 -9.66 -11.06 -7.75
C GLY A 270 -8.51 -10.12 -7.43
N GLY A 271 -8.37 -9.70 -6.16
CA GLY A 271 -7.30 -8.81 -5.72
C GLY A 271 -5.93 -9.47 -5.77
N LEU A 272 -5.86 -10.77 -5.43
CA LEU A 272 -4.65 -11.57 -5.57
C LEU A 272 -4.29 -11.77 -7.05
N LEU A 273 -5.27 -12.00 -7.92
CA LEU A 273 -5.03 -12.11 -9.37
C LEU A 273 -4.44 -10.82 -9.96
N LEU A 274 -4.99 -9.65 -9.62
CA LEU A 274 -4.42 -8.36 -10.02
C LEU A 274 -2.96 -8.20 -9.63
N PHE A 275 -2.62 -8.71 -8.46
CA PHE A 275 -1.25 -8.65 -8.01
C PHE A 275 -0.32 -9.56 -8.81
N VAL A 276 -0.76 -10.76 -9.18
CA VAL A 276 0.02 -11.62 -10.09
C VAL A 276 0.23 -10.92 -11.44
N TRP A 277 -0.73 -10.13 -11.92
CA TRP A 277 -0.54 -9.27 -13.08
C TRP A 277 0.52 -8.19 -12.88
N LEU A 278 0.59 -7.57 -11.70
CA LEU A 278 1.66 -6.64 -11.36
C LEU A 278 3.03 -7.32 -11.37
N LEU A 279 3.15 -8.53 -10.79
CA LEU A 279 4.39 -9.30 -10.87
C LEU A 279 4.77 -9.63 -12.31
N TYR A 280 3.79 -9.98 -13.14
CA TYR A 280 4.00 -10.22 -14.56
C TYR A 280 4.47 -8.95 -15.28
N TYR A 281 3.87 -7.78 -14.98
CA TYR A 281 4.31 -6.48 -15.50
C TYR A 281 5.79 -6.23 -15.21
N ILE A 282 6.22 -6.39 -13.95
CA ILE A 282 7.62 -6.20 -13.53
C ILE A 282 8.55 -7.21 -14.20
N TYR A 283 8.07 -8.44 -14.42
CA TYR A 283 8.83 -9.47 -15.13
C TYR A 283 9.09 -9.08 -16.60
N VAL A 284 8.08 -8.51 -17.29
CA VAL A 284 8.18 -8.15 -18.72
C VAL A 284 8.66 -6.73 -18.98
N GLU A 285 8.74 -5.87 -17.96
CA GLU A 285 9.21 -4.47 -18.01
C GLU A 285 10.48 -4.28 -18.83
N MET A 286 11.45 -5.17 -18.68
CA MET A 286 12.76 -5.07 -19.35
C MET A 286 12.79 -5.78 -20.72
N ILE A 287 11.68 -6.40 -21.13
CA ILE A 287 11.58 -7.28 -22.30
C ILE A 287 10.66 -6.68 -23.36
N TRP A 288 9.53 -6.10 -22.91
CA TRP A 288 8.50 -5.57 -23.79
C TRP A 288 8.78 -4.11 -24.15
N ASP A 289 8.27 -3.71 -25.31
CA ASP A 289 8.28 -2.31 -25.75
C ASP A 289 7.30 -1.45 -24.94
N ASN A 290 7.51 -0.13 -24.99
CA ASN A 290 6.72 0.85 -24.24
C ASN A 290 5.22 0.80 -24.55
N GLN A 291 4.83 0.45 -25.79
CA GLN A 291 3.42 0.39 -26.17
C GLN A 291 2.73 -0.77 -25.45
N ARG A 292 3.33 -1.96 -25.48
CA ARG A 292 2.80 -3.14 -24.78
C ARG A 292 2.78 -2.94 -23.26
N LEU A 293 3.84 -2.35 -22.69
CA LEU A 293 3.89 -2.03 -21.26
C LEU A 293 2.81 -1.02 -20.87
N SER A 294 2.64 0.05 -21.65
CA SER A 294 1.58 1.06 -21.38
C SER A 294 0.20 0.43 -21.42
N PHE A 295 -0.06 -0.48 -22.35
CA PHE A 295 -1.34 -1.17 -22.44
C PHE A 295 -1.57 -2.12 -21.25
N LEU A 296 -0.55 -2.91 -20.87
CA LEU A 296 -0.62 -3.77 -19.69
C LEU A 296 -0.91 -2.96 -18.42
N PHE A 297 -0.21 -1.83 -18.27
CA PHE A 297 -0.41 -0.89 -17.19
C PHE A 297 -1.85 -0.38 -17.11
N LEU A 298 -2.43 0.05 -18.23
CA LEU A 298 -3.82 0.56 -18.27
C LEU A 298 -4.84 -0.51 -17.85
N ILE A 299 -4.61 -1.77 -18.22
CA ILE A 299 -5.46 -2.89 -17.79
C ILE A 299 -5.33 -3.12 -16.29
N ILE A 300 -4.11 -3.23 -15.76
CA ILE A 300 -3.91 -3.47 -14.32
C ILE A 300 -4.50 -2.31 -13.51
N PHE A 301 -4.27 -1.08 -13.94
CA PHE A 301 -4.81 0.12 -13.31
C PHE A 301 -6.33 0.14 -13.34
N GLY A 302 -6.92 -0.05 -14.52
CA GLY A 302 -8.37 -0.08 -14.72
C GLY A 302 -9.05 -1.20 -13.93
N SER A 303 -8.47 -2.40 -13.92
CA SER A 303 -8.98 -3.53 -13.15
C SER A 303 -8.84 -3.32 -11.64
N THR A 304 -7.80 -2.62 -11.17
CA THR A 304 -7.66 -2.21 -9.76
C THR A 304 -8.81 -1.30 -9.34
N ILE A 305 -9.22 -0.35 -10.18
CA ILE A 305 -10.41 0.48 -9.91
C ILE A 305 -11.69 -0.36 -9.96
N SER A 306 -11.76 -1.29 -10.92
CA SER A 306 -12.93 -2.14 -11.17
C SER A 306 -13.24 -3.07 -9.99
N ILE A 307 -12.22 -3.72 -9.39
CA ILE A 307 -12.43 -4.61 -8.24
C ILE A 307 -12.94 -3.87 -7.02
N CYS A 308 -12.57 -2.61 -6.87
CA CYS A 308 -13.10 -1.77 -5.81
C CYS A 308 -14.58 -1.48 -6.01
N GLY A 309 -14.98 -1.17 -7.25
CA GLY A 309 -16.38 -1.10 -7.62
C GLY A 309 -17.15 -2.39 -7.30
N LEU A 310 -16.53 -3.55 -7.53
CA LEU A 310 -17.10 -4.86 -7.15
C LEU A 310 -17.23 -5.00 -5.62
N SER A 311 -16.20 -4.63 -4.87
CA SER A 311 -16.16 -4.74 -3.41
C SER A 311 -17.22 -3.87 -2.70
N GLU A 312 -17.54 -2.73 -3.30
CA GLU A 312 -18.58 -1.79 -2.88
C GLU A 312 -19.99 -2.13 -3.42
N GLY A 313 -20.10 -3.17 -4.25
CA GLY A 313 -21.39 -3.56 -4.83
C GLY A 313 -21.92 -2.56 -5.87
N ARG A 314 -21.05 -1.97 -6.71
CA ARG A 314 -21.41 -1.01 -7.75
C ARG A 314 -21.50 -1.69 -9.12
N TYR A 315 -22.58 -1.42 -9.86
CA TYR A 315 -22.78 -2.01 -11.19
C TYR A 315 -21.65 -1.70 -12.18
N TRP A 316 -21.12 -0.47 -12.14
CA TRP A 316 -19.99 -0.09 -12.99
C TRP A 316 -18.76 -0.97 -12.73
N GLY A 317 -18.58 -1.49 -11.50
CA GLY A 317 -17.50 -2.41 -11.15
C GLY A 317 -17.58 -3.72 -11.92
N ILE A 318 -18.79 -4.28 -12.10
CA ILE A 318 -18.99 -5.49 -12.93
C ILE A 318 -18.65 -5.20 -14.38
N ILE A 319 -19.18 -4.11 -14.92
CA ILE A 319 -19.01 -3.74 -16.34
C ILE A 319 -17.53 -3.50 -16.66
N THR A 320 -16.85 -2.72 -15.82
CA THR A 320 -15.44 -2.39 -16.01
C THR A 320 -14.52 -3.60 -15.76
N TRP A 321 -14.82 -4.45 -14.78
CA TRP A 321 -14.08 -5.70 -14.56
C TRP A 321 -14.16 -6.64 -15.76
N LEU A 322 -15.36 -6.80 -16.34
CA LEU A 322 -15.55 -7.53 -17.59
C LEU A 322 -14.76 -6.90 -18.74
N LEU A 323 -14.89 -5.59 -18.90
CA LEU A 323 -14.24 -4.85 -19.98
C LEU A 323 -12.72 -5.07 -19.94
N PHE A 324 -12.06 -4.78 -18.83
CA PHE A 324 -10.59 -4.83 -18.78
C PHE A 324 -10.03 -6.23 -18.96
N PHE A 325 -10.70 -7.28 -18.48
CA PHE A 325 -10.21 -8.65 -18.68
C PHE A 325 -10.62 -9.26 -20.02
N CYS A 326 -11.84 -9.04 -20.52
CA CYS A 326 -12.24 -9.56 -21.82
C CYS A 326 -11.55 -8.79 -22.96
N LEU A 327 -11.57 -7.46 -22.93
CA LEU A 327 -10.90 -6.63 -23.94
C LEU A 327 -9.39 -6.73 -23.85
N GLY A 328 -8.84 -6.79 -22.62
CA GLY A 328 -7.41 -6.96 -22.41
C GLY A 328 -6.89 -8.28 -22.98
N THR A 329 -7.63 -9.38 -22.77
CA THR A 329 -7.29 -10.68 -23.39
C THR A 329 -7.23 -10.58 -24.91
N LEU A 330 -8.23 -9.95 -25.54
CA LEU A 330 -8.31 -9.83 -26.99
C LEU A 330 -7.16 -9.00 -27.58
N VAL A 331 -6.81 -7.87 -26.93
CA VAL A 331 -5.72 -7.00 -27.41
C VAL A 331 -4.35 -7.65 -27.20
N PHE A 332 -4.15 -8.45 -26.14
CA PHE A 332 -2.89 -9.17 -25.99
C PHE A 332 -2.72 -10.33 -26.97
N ILE A 333 -3.82 -10.99 -27.35
CA ILE A 333 -3.81 -11.95 -28.45
C ILE A 333 -3.42 -11.24 -29.77
N SER A 334 -3.89 -10.01 -30.01
CA SER A 334 -3.53 -9.26 -31.24
C SER A 334 -2.07 -8.77 -31.27
N PHE A 335 -1.42 -8.59 -30.12
CA PHE A 335 0.02 -8.29 -30.04
C PHE A 335 0.93 -9.48 -30.34
N GLY A 336 0.38 -10.68 -30.54
CA GLY A 336 1.12 -11.87 -30.93
C GLY A 336 2.12 -12.35 -29.88
N VAL A 337 1.82 -12.17 -28.58
CA VAL A 337 2.72 -12.55 -27.48
C VAL A 337 2.22 -13.81 -26.76
N PRO A 338 2.37 -15.03 -27.33
CA PRO A 338 2.00 -16.23 -26.60
C PRO A 338 3.13 -16.61 -25.65
N SER A 339 3.04 -16.16 -24.39
CA SER A 339 3.73 -16.85 -23.29
C SER A 339 2.72 -17.72 -22.56
N THR A 340 3.09 -18.95 -22.20
CA THR A 340 2.24 -19.86 -21.43
C THR A 340 1.74 -19.20 -20.14
N ALA A 341 2.60 -18.42 -19.47
CA ALA A 341 2.24 -17.65 -18.28
C ALA A 341 1.09 -16.68 -18.56
N LEU A 342 1.15 -15.92 -19.65
CA LEU A 342 0.10 -14.95 -20.02
C LEU A 342 -1.24 -15.65 -20.31
N LEU A 343 -1.21 -16.78 -21.02
CA LEU A 343 -2.42 -17.57 -21.30
C LEU A 343 -3.07 -18.11 -20.02
N ILE A 344 -2.25 -18.59 -19.07
CA ILE A 344 -2.73 -19.05 -17.76
C ILE A 344 -3.38 -17.88 -17.00
N LEU A 345 -2.76 -16.70 -16.98
CA LEU A 345 -3.32 -15.53 -16.29
C LEU A 345 -4.66 -15.09 -16.91
N PHE A 346 -4.79 -15.11 -18.24
CA PHE A 346 -6.08 -14.85 -18.88
C PHE A 346 -7.13 -15.89 -18.52
N ALA A 347 -6.79 -17.18 -18.54
CA ALA A 347 -7.71 -18.24 -18.15
C ALA A 347 -8.21 -18.06 -16.70
N LEU A 348 -7.30 -17.76 -15.76
CA LEU A 348 -7.65 -17.50 -14.37
C LEU A 348 -8.57 -16.28 -14.21
N ASN A 349 -8.32 -15.20 -14.96
CA ASN A 349 -9.23 -14.04 -14.96
C ASN A 349 -10.60 -14.38 -15.52
N CYS A 350 -10.67 -15.11 -16.64
CA CYS A 350 -11.94 -15.52 -17.25
C CYS A 350 -12.77 -16.38 -16.27
N ILE A 351 -12.13 -17.29 -15.54
CA ILE A 351 -12.76 -18.06 -14.47
C ILE A 351 -13.29 -17.13 -13.39
N HIS A 352 -12.47 -16.19 -12.92
CA HIS A 352 -12.87 -15.24 -11.88
C HIS A 352 -14.05 -14.37 -12.31
N VAL A 353 -14.03 -13.85 -13.54
CA VAL A 353 -15.11 -13.09 -14.16
C VAL A 353 -16.40 -13.92 -14.19
N ALA A 354 -16.34 -15.19 -14.60
CA ALA A 354 -17.50 -16.07 -14.63
C ALA A 354 -18.09 -16.28 -13.21
N LEU A 355 -17.24 -16.48 -12.21
CA LEU A 355 -17.67 -16.62 -10.80
C LEU A 355 -18.37 -15.35 -10.29
N VAL A 356 -17.84 -14.16 -10.62
CA VAL A 356 -18.47 -12.86 -10.29
C VAL A 356 -19.86 -12.75 -10.93
N LEU A 357 -19.99 -13.12 -12.20
CA LEU A 357 -21.29 -13.09 -12.90
C LEU A 357 -22.30 -14.06 -12.29
N VAL A 358 -21.88 -15.30 -12.02
CA VAL A 358 -22.74 -16.31 -11.38
C VAL A 358 -23.26 -15.81 -10.03
N ALA A 359 -22.36 -15.28 -9.19
CA ALA A 359 -22.72 -14.73 -7.89
C ALA A 359 -23.69 -13.53 -8.00
N PHE A 360 -23.45 -12.64 -8.95
CA PHE A 360 -24.29 -11.48 -9.20
C PHE A 360 -25.69 -11.87 -9.69
N PHE A 361 -25.78 -12.68 -10.75
CA PHE A 361 -27.07 -13.10 -11.31
C PHE A 361 -27.87 -13.99 -10.34
N GLY A 362 -27.19 -14.79 -9.50
CA GLY A 362 -27.82 -15.54 -8.43
C GLY A 362 -28.59 -14.64 -7.44
N GLN A 363 -28.01 -13.50 -7.06
CA GLN A 363 -28.67 -12.52 -6.18
C GLN A 363 -29.82 -11.78 -6.86
N VAL A 364 -29.65 -11.41 -8.14
CA VAL A 364 -30.72 -10.77 -8.92
C VAL A 364 -31.93 -11.71 -9.00
N ARG A 365 -31.70 -13.01 -9.20
CA ARG A 365 -32.77 -14.02 -9.22
C ARG A 365 -33.46 -14.16 -7.86
N ALA A 366 -32.68 -14.27 -6.77
CA ALA A 366 -33.20 -14.40 -5.41
C ALA A 366 -34.08 -13.21 -4.98
N ARG A 367 -33.71 -11.98 -5.37
CA ARG A 367 -34.52 -10.77 -5.09
C ARG A 367 -35.83 -10.74 -5.87
N LYS A 368 -35.86 -11.26 -7.10
CA LYS A 368 -37.11 -11.35 -7.87
C LYS A 368 -38.09 -12.35 -7.25
N THR A 369 -37.60 -13.45 -6.70
CA THR A 369 -38.43 -14.47 -6.04
C THR A 369 -38.94 -14.06 -4.66
N SER A 370 -38.34 -13.07 -3.99
CA SER A 370 -38.81 -12.57 -2.69
C SER A 370 -39.84 -11.43 -2.78
N LEU A 371 -40.10 -10.94 -4.00
CA LEU A 371 -41.07 -9.87 -4.29
C LEU A 371 -42.37 -10.40 -4.94
N LEU A 372 -42.42 -11.71 -5.20
CA LEU A 372 -43.59 -12.50 -5.57
C LEU A 372 -44.03 -13.27 -4.33
#